data_AF-A0A1E1XMM7-F1
#
_entry.id   AF-A0A1E1XMM7-F1
#
_cell.length_a   1.000
_cell.length_b   1.000
_cell.length_c   1.000
_cell.angle_alpha   90.00
_cell.angle_beta   90.00
_cell.angle_gamma   90.00
#
_symmetry.space_group_name_H-M   'P 1'
#
loop_
_entity.id
_entity.type
_entity.pdbx_description
1 polymer ?
#
loop_
_entity_poly.entity_id
_entity_poly.type
_entity_poly.pdbx_seq_one_letter_code
_entity_poly.pdbx_strand_id
1 'polypeptide(L)'
;CENVDSVIGFITIKGQRERLDNFCGSQLPNQIMSNEHRMTVIFQSFGSRPPSVKGFRAIYQFVTNFGIPSGRQDPQGVCTFIYNSSEVSNGTFSTPNYPGVYPRDTECHYLFYGKSNEKIYIEFAYFDVEGVPPCLSDTASDYVEFSNFRTVDRKIPRHCGNLRPTKIESDADFFRVSFKSNDKFDGTGFEAFYQFRNNPDPFTVRQVSAVQNKQNAHRSSPVTAMLSLVLLWLLVADH
;
A
#
# COMPACT_ATOMS: atom_id res chain seq x y z
N CYS A 1 -16.70 -26.69 13.14
CA CYS A 1 -16.09 -27.80 13.91
C CYS A 1 -17.11 -28.34 14.90
N GLU A 2 -18.00 -29.23 14.46
CA GLU A 2 -18.97 -29.88 15.35
C GLU A 2 -18.50 -31.30 15.67
N ASN A 3 -18.50 -31.68 16.94
CA ASN A 3 -18.15 -33.03 17.43
C ASN A 3 -16.76 -33.54 16.99
N VAL A 4 -15.80 -32.64 16.79
CA VAL A 4 -14.41 -32.95 16.41
C VAL A 4 -13.45 -32.17 17.29
N ASP A 5 -12.23 -32.70 17.47
CA ASP A 5 -11.13 -31.98 18.11
C ASP A 5 -10.97 -30.59 17.47
N SER A 6 -10.83 -29.58 18.32
CA SER A 6 -10.71 -28.20 17.87
C SER A 6 -9.74 -27.38 18.71
N VAL A 7 -9.16 -26.38 18.06
CA VAL A 7 -8.34 -25.35 18.68
C VAL A 7 -9.06 -24.02 18.51
N ILE A 8 -9.35 -23.34 19.61
CA ILE A 8 -10.11 -22.10 19.60
C ILE A 8 -9.22 -20.98 20.12
N GLY A 9 -9.04 -19.94 19.31
CA GLY A 9 -8.35 -18.72 19.69
C GLY A 9 -9.29 -17.69 20.30
N PHE A 10 -8.89 -17.07 21.40
CA PHE A 10 -9.61 -15.98 22.04
C PHE A 10 -8.70 -14.78 22.27
N ILE A 11 -9.25 -13.60 22.02
CA ILE A 11 -8.64 -12.29 22.27
C ILE A 11 -9.47 -11.52 23.31
N THR A 12 -8.97 -10.38 23.77
CA THR A 12 -9.71 -9.49 24.66
C THR A 12 -9.95 -8.18 23.94
N ILE A 13 -11.22 -7.77 23.79
CA ILE A 13 -11.59 -6.47 23.23
C ILE A 13 -12.44 -5.75 24.27
N LYS A 14 -12.01 -4.54 24.68
CA LYS A 14 -12.71 -3.74 25.71
C LYS A 14 -13.02 -4.53 27.00
N GLY A 15 -12.09 -5.40 27.41
CA GLY A 15 -12.21 -6.26 28.59
C GLY A 15 -13.11 -7.50 28.42
N GLN A 16 -13.78 -7.66 27.27
CA GLN A 16 -14.59 -8.82 26.95
C GLN A 16 -13.78 -9.86 26.18
N ARG A 17 -14.03 -11.14 26.49
CA ARG A 17 -13.37 -12.25 25.83
C ARG A 17 -14.06 -12.55 24.51
N GLU A 18 -13.37 -12.28 23.42
CA GLU A 18 -13.88 -12.48 22.07
C GLU A 18 -13.26 -13.71 21.42
N ARG A 19 -14.06 -14.46 20.67
CA ARG A 19 -13.57 -15.59 19.87
C ARG A 19 -12.98 -15.04 18.57
N LEU A 20 -11.74 -15.42 18.30
CA LEU A 20 -11.08 -15.14 17.02
C LEU A 20 -11.60 -16.12 15.98
N ASP A 21 -11.30 -17.41 16.14
CA ASP A 21 -11.79 -18.48 15.25
C ASP A 21 -11.75 -19.86 15.93
N ASN A 22 -12.34 -20.87 15.28
CA ASN A 22 -12.43 -22.26 15.69
C ASN A 22 -11.85 -23.18 14.61
N PHE A 23 -10.66 -23.72 14.86
CA PHE A 23 -9.90 -24.53 13.92
C PHE A 23 -10.09 -26.02 14.17
N CYS A 24 -10.31 -26.80 13.12
CA CYS A 24 -10.37 -28.26 13.17
C CYS A 24 -9.96 -28.88 11.83
N GLY A 25 -9.77 -30.20 11.84
CA GLY A 25 -9.35 -30.96 10.67
C GLY A 25 -7.84 -30.90 10.45
N SER A 26 -7.42 -31.07 9.20
CA SER A 26 -6.00 -31.18 8.82
C SER A 26 -5.45 -29.94 8.11
N GLN A 27 -6.30 -28.96 7.80
CA GLN A 27 -5.87 -27.72 7.17
C GLN A 27 -5.21 -26.81 8.21
N LEU A 28 -3.99 -26.37 7.92
CA LEU A 28 -3.31 -25.37 8.72
C LEU A 28 -4.01 -24.02 8.52
N PRO A 29 -4.38 -23.31 9.61
CA PRO A 29 -4.91 -21.96 9.48
C PRO A 29 -3.81 -20.98 9.06
N ASN A 30 -4.23 -19.83 8.52
CA ASN A 30 -3.34 -18.70 8.37
C ASN A 30 -2.85 -18.21 9.75
N GLN A 31 -1.78 -17.42 9.75
CA GLN A 31 -1.31 -16.81 10.99
C GLN A 31 -2.41 -15.96 11.64
N ILE A 32 -2.48 -16.03 12.97
CA ILE A 32 -3.39 -15.22 13.78
C ILE A 32 -2.58 -14.29 14.67
N MET A 33 -3.12 -13.11 14.93
CA MET A 33 -2.48 -12.09 15.74
C MET A 33 -3.47 -11.55 16.76
N SER A 34 -3.02 -11.37 18.00
CA SER A 34 -3.80 -10.67 19.01
C SER A 34 -3.83 -9.17 18.74
N ASN A 35 -4.94 -8.53 19.09
CA ASN A 35 -5.05 -7.07 19.09
C ASN A 35 -4.22 -6.41 20.21
N GLU A 36 -3.96 -7.15 21.30
CA GLU A 36 -3.20 -6.69 22.46
C GLU A 36 -2.07 -7.69 22.84
N HIS A 37 -1.54 -7.56 24.06
CA HIS A 37 -0.47 -8.37 24.62
C HIS A 37 -0.93 -9.74 25.18
N ARG A 38 -2.15 -10.21 24.85
CA ARG A 38 -2.70 -11.48 25.36
C ARG A 38 -3.58 -12.18 24.35
N MET A 39 -3.35 -13.49 24.20
CA MET A 39 -4.22 -14.43 23.48
C MET A 39 -4.41 -15.68 24.34
N THR A 40 -5.62 -16.22 24.38
CA THR A 40 -5.92 -17.52 25.01
C THR A 40 -6.21 -18.54 23.95
N VAL A 41 -5.50 -19.67 23.97
CA VAL A 41 -5.72 -20.79 23.05
C VAL A 41 -6.28 -21.95 23.85
N ILE A 42 -7.46 -22.45 23.46
CA ILE A 42 -8.09 -23.62 24.09
C ILE A 42 -8.12 -24.76 23.10
N PHE A 43 -7.59 -25.91 23.51
CA PHE A 43 -7.82 -27.17 22.82
C PHE A 43 -9.01 -27.90 23.46
N GLN A 44 -10.00 -28.24 22.65
CA GLN A 44 -11.14 -29.06 23.05
C GLN A 44 -11.07 -30.39 22.32
N SER A 45 -11.17 -31.49 23.06
CA SER A 45 -11.18 -32.81 22.47
C SER A 45 -12.53 -33.49 22.58
N PHE A 46 -12.95 -34.11 21.48
CA PHE A 46 -14.11 -34.99 21.42
C PHE A 46 -13.64 -36.45 21.26
N GLY A 47 -14.32 -37.39 21.94
CA GLY A 47 -13.84 -38.75 22.21
C GLY A 47 -13.65 -39.67 20.99
N SER A 48 -13.07 -40.85 21.26
CA SER A 48 -12.79 -41.98 20.35
C SER A 48 -12.05 -41.60 19.06
N ARG A 49 -10.76 -41.32 19.18
CA ARG A 49 -9.92 -40.89 18.07
C ARG A 49 -9.16 -42.06 17.43
N PRO A 50 -9.01 -42.06 16.09
CA PRO A 50 -8.04 -42.92 15.42
C PRO A 50 -6.63 -42.68 16.00
N PRO A 51 -5.80 -43.71 16.18
CA PRO A 51 -4.42 -43.57 16.67
C PRO A 51 -3.53 -42.64 15.82
N SER A 52 -3.96 -42.29 14.60
CA SER A 52 -3.23 -41.47 13.64
C SER A 52 -3.32 -39.95 13.91
N VAL A 53 -4.21 -39.48 14.79
CA VAL A 53 -4.37 -38.05 15.08
C VAL A 53 -3.32 -37.59 16.11
N LYS A 54 -2.37 -36.77 15.66
CA LYS A 54 -1.23 -36.31 16.48
C LYS A 54 -1.50 -35.00 17.26
N GLY A 55 -2.63 -34.35 17.03
CA GLY A 55 -2.93 -33.02 17.59
C GLY A 55 -2.26 -31.89 16.82
N PHE A 56 -1.96 -30.78 17.50
CA PHE A 56 -1.37 -29.59 16.91
C PHE A 56 -0.04 -29.21 17.58
N ARG A 57 0.80 -28.48 16.83
CA ARG A 57 1.96 -27.76 17.35
C ARG A 57 1.89 -26.35 16.81
N ALA A 58 1.98 -25.35 17.68
CA ALA A 58 2.03 -23.95 17.31
C ALA A 58 3.39 -23.34 17.67
N ILE A 59 3.78 -22.31 16.91
CA ILE A 59 4.92 -21.45 17.21
C ILE A 59 4.35 -20.06 17.47
N TYR A 60 4.86 -19.36 18.47
CA TYR A 60 4.44 -18.00 18.79
C TYR A 60 5.64 -17.07 18.85
N GLN A 61 5.39 -15.78 18.62
CA GLN A 61 6.36 -14.70 18.77
C GLN A 61 5.64 -13.42 19.20
N PHE A 62 6.31 -12.59 19.99
CA PHE A 62 5.85 -11.23 20.27
C PHE A 62 6.36 -10.31 19.17
N VAL A 63 5.44 -9.57 18.53
CA VAL A 63 5.76 -8.63 17.46
C VAL A 63 5.33 -7.23 17.85
N THR A 64 6.18 -6.24 17.59
CA THR A 64 5.89 -4.83 17.82
C THR A 64 5.57 -4.09 16.52
N ASN A 65 5.96 -4.66 15.38
CA ASN A 65 5.74 -4.10 14.04
C ASN A 65 4.42 -4.57 13.40
N PHE A 66 3.52 -5.20 14.15
CA PHE A 66 2.21 -5.65 13.64
C PHE A 66 2.29 -6.64 12.46
N GLY A 67 3.45 -7.26 12.23
CA GLY A 67 3.69 -8.10 11.05
C GLY A 67 3.88 -7.32 9.74
N ILE A 68 4.04 -6.01 9.79
CA ILE A 68 4.31 -5.15 8.63
C ILE A 68 5.83 -5.14 8.37
N PRO A 69 6.30 -5.62 7.20
CA PRO A 69 7.74 -5.82 6.95
C PRO A 69 8.45 -4.59 6.39
N SER A 70 7.73 -3.53 6.04
CA SER A 70 8.25 -2.37 5.33
C SER A 70 7.96 -1.06 6.04
N GLY A 71 8.69 -0.01 5.65
CA GLY A 71 8.59 1.30 6.29
C GLY A 71 9.28 1.34 7.65
N ARG A 72 9.58 2.55 8.11
CA ARG A 72 10.15 2.78 9.44
C ARG A 72 9.02 2.98 10.44
N GLN A 73 8.92 2.14 11.45
CA GLN A 73 7.94 2.34 12.52
C GLN A 73 8.25 3.62 13.29
N ASP A 74 7.23 4.45 13.50
CA ASP A 74 7.31 5.68 14.30
C ASP A 74 7.35 5.29 15.80
N PRO A 75 8.41 5.65 16.55
CA PRO A 75 8.49 5.34 17.98
C PRO A 75 7.40 6.01 18.83
N GLN A 76 6.77 7.08 18.32
CA GLN A 76 5.71 7.80 19.03
C GLN A 76 4.30 7.25 18.73
N GLY A 77 4.16 6.51 17.63
CA GLY A 77 2.90 5.89 17.23
C GLY A 77 2.83 4.43 17.64
N VAL A 78 1.63 3.94 17.95
CA VAL A 78 1.42 2.50 18.23
C VAL A 78 1.62 1.70 16.94
N CYS A 79 0.73 1.88 15.96
CA CYS A 79 0.85 1.30 14.63
C CYS A 79 0.99 2.42 13.61
N THR A 80 2.19 2.99 13.47
CA THR A 80 2.46 4.05 12.50
C THR A 80 3.76 3.79 11.78
N PHE A 81 3.72 3.80 10.45
CA PHE A 81 4.83 3.48 9.57
C PHE A 81 5.12 4.65 8.64
N ILE A 82 6.39 5.00 8.52
CA ILE A 82 6.88 6.12 7.75
C ILE A 82 7.62 5.60 6.52
N TYR A 83 7.26 6.13 5.36
CA TYR A 83 7.87 5.86 4.06
C TYR A 83 8.41 7.17 3.50
N ASN A 84 9.71 7.23 3.24
CA ASN A 84 10.36 8.43 2.74
C ASN A 84 11.00 8.14 1.37
N SER A 85 10.64 8.95 0.38
CA SER A 85 11.20 8.91 -0.98
C SER A 85 12.73 9.01 -1.03
N SER A 86 13.35 9.64 -0.03
CA SER A 86 14.81 9.74 0.08
C SER A 86 15.48 8.44 0.51
N GLU A 87 14.73 7.53 1.14
CA GLU A 87 15.20 6.21 1.57
C GLU A 87 14.87 5.16 0.51
N VAL A 88 13.59 5.08 0.13
CA VAL A 88 13.06 4.08 -0.79
C VAL A 88 11.97 4.72 -1.67
N SER A 89 12.13 4.66 -2.99
CA SER A 89 11.24 5.32 -3.95
C SER A 89 9.98 4.53 -4.30
N ASN A 90 9.94 3.23 -4.01
CA ASN A 90 8.79 2.36 -4.21
C ASN A 90 8.88 1.09 -3.36
N GLY A 91 7.76 0.42 -3.15
CA GLY A 91 7.74 -0.84 -2.43
C GLY A 91 6.31 -1.31 -2.16
N THR A 92 6.16 -2.25 -1.24
CA THR A 92 4.85 -2.75 -0.81
C THR A 92 4.59 -2.43 0.66
N PHE A 93 3.33 -2.35 1.02
CA PHE A 93 2.84 -2.29 2.39
C PHE A 93 1.50 -3.02 2.49
N SER A 94 1.17 -3.47 3.70
CA SER A 94 -0.01 -4.29 3.93
C SER A 94 -0.66 -3.95 5.26
N THR A 95 -1.87 -4.44 5.49
CA THR A 95 -2.47 -4.48 6.83
C THR A 95 -1.61 -5.30 7.80
N PRO A 96 -1.80 -5.08 9.12
CA PRO A 96 -1.28 -5.98 10.13
C PRO A 96 -1.60 -7.43 9.83
N ASN A 97 -0.67 -8.32 10.17
CA ASN A 97 -0.82 -9.77 10.08
C ASN A 97 -1.03 -10.36 8.66
N TYR A 98 -1.10 -9.57 7.58
CA TYR A 98 -1.25 -10.09 6.22
C TYR A 98 -0.15 -11.13 5.88
N PRO A 99 -0.47 -12.28 5.25
CA PRO A 99 -1.75 -12.68 4.66
C PRO A 99 -2.75 -13.35 5.62
N GLY A 100 -2.50 -13.30 6.93
CA GLY A 100 -3.47 -13.65 7.95
C GLY A 100 -4.52 -12.57 8.18
N VAL A 101 -5.52 -12.89 9.01
CA VAL A 101 -6.59 -11.95 9.36
C VAL A 101 -6.04 -10.78 10.17
N TYR A 102 -6.41 -9.54 9.84
CA TYR A 102 -5.96 -8.40 10.64
C TYR A 102 -6.58 -8.44 12.05
N PRO A 103 -5.90 -7.93 13.09
CA PRO A 103 -6.49 -7.84 14.41
C PRO A 103 -7.65 -6.84 14.44
N ARG A 104 -8.70 -7.19 15.18
CA ARG A 104 -9.83 -6.30 15.49
C ARG A 104 -9.39 -5.15 16.40
N ASP A 105 -10.17 -4.08 16.44
CA ASP A 105 -9.95 -2.88 17.26
C ASP A 105 -8.53 -2.28 17.06
N THR A 106 -8.07 -2.26 15.81
CA THR A 106 -6.72 -1.83 15.43
C THR A 106 -6.79 -0.65 14.47
N GLU A 107 -5.99 0.37 14.75
CA GLU A 107 -5.82 1.54 13.88
C GLU A 107 -4.35 1.70 13.50
N CYS A 108 -4.07 1.68 12.19
CA CYS A 108 -2.74 1.79 11.63
C CYS A 108 -2.64 2.93 10.63
N HIS A 109 -1.55 3.68 10.67
CA HIS A 109 -1.26 4.77 9.74
C HIS A 109 0.02 4.52 8.95
N TYR A 110 -0.06 4.73 7.64
CA TYR A 110 1.08 4.69 6.72
C TYR A 110 1.29 6.11 6.18
N LEU A 111 2.41 6.72 6.55
CA LEU A 111 2.75 8.11 6.25
C LEU A 111 3.81 8.14 5.16
N PHE A 112 3.46 8.69 4.00
CA PHE A 112 4.34 8.82 2.86
C PHE A 112 4.84 10.26 2.73
N TYR A 113 6.16 10.41 2.60
CA TYR A 113 6.86 11.68 2.45
C TYR A 113 7.70 11.67 1.16
N GLY A 114 7.17 12.30 0.13
CA GLY A 114 7.85 12.62 -1.12
C GLY A 114 8.80 13.80 -0.98
N LYS A 115 9.71 13.95 -1.93
CA LYS A 115 10.45 15.20 -2.15
C LYS A 115 9.54 16.23 -2.80
N SER A 116 9.99 17.48 -2.84
CA SER A 116 9.33 18.53 -3.61
C SER A 116 9.08 18.08 -5.04
N ASN A 117 7.86 18.31 -5.53
CA ASN A 117 7.35 17.89 -6.85
C ASN A 117 7.17 16.38 -7.04
N GLU A 118 7.29 15.56 -5.99
CA GLU A 118 6.85 14.18 -6.07
C GLU A 118 5.39 14.04 -5.66
N LYS A 119 4.74 13.02 -6.22
CA LYS A 119 3.44 12.52 -5.80
C LYS A 119 3.52 11.04 -5.49
N ILE A 120 2.61 10.58 -4.66
CA ILE A 120 2.51 9.20 -4.21
C ILE A 120 1.42 8.51 -5.01
N TYR A 121 1.78 7.39 -5.64
CA TYR A 121 0.89 6.52 -6.37
C TYR A 121 0.77 5.20 -5.62
N ILE A 122 -0.47 4.80 -5.31
CA ILE A 122 -0.76 3.55 -4.60
C ILE A 122 -1.67 2.67 -5.46
N GLU A 123 -1.31 1.41 -5.61
CA GLU A 123 -2.08 0.39 -6.33
C GLU A 123 -2.30 -0.82 -5.43
N PHE A 124 -3.56 -1.22 -5.24
CA PHE A 124 -3.90 -2.35 -4.38
C PHE A 124 -3.84 -3.65 -5.18
N ALA A 125 -2.94 -4.55 -4.77
CA ALA A 125 -2.82 -5.88 -5.35
C ALA A 125 -3.86 -6.84 -4.78
N TYR A 126 -4.20 -6.65 -3.50
CA TYR A 126 -5.18 -7.45 -2.78
C TYR A 126 -6.01 -6.57 -1.84
N PHE A 127 -7.31 -6.87 -1.70
CA PHE A 127 -8.20 -6.12 -0.81
C PHE A 127 -9.38 -6.98 -0.33
N ASP A 128 -9.42 -7.20 0.98
CA ASP A 128 -10.42 -7.94 1.75
C ASP A 128 -10.53 -7.30 3.15
N VAL A 129 -11.05 -6.07 3.17
CA VAL A 129 -11.39 -5.34 4.40
C VAL A 129 -12.87 -5.52 4.66
N GLU A 130 -13.25 -5.86 5.88
CA GLU A 130 -14.64 -6.12 6.23
C GLU A 130 -15.46 -4.83 6.13
N GLY A 131 -16.72 -4.96 5.72
CA GLY A 131 -17.65 -3.86 5.85
C GLY A 131 -18.59 -3.73 4.68
N VAL A 132 -19.63 -2.94 4.92
CA VAL A 132 -20.64 -2.58 3.94
C VAL A 132 -20.40 -1.14 3.48
N PRO A 133 -20.28 -0.88 2.17
CA PRO A 133 -20.25 0.49 1.63
C PRO A 133 -21.47 1.29 2.10
N PRO A 134 -21.32 2.57 2.49
CA PRO A 134 -20.18 3.47 2.24
C PRO A 134 -19.05 3.43 3.30
N CYS A 135 -18.90 2.34 4.05
CA CYS A 135 -17.75 2.10 4.95
C CYS A 135 -17.70 3.08 6.12
N LEU A 136 -18.86 3.25 6.75
CA LEU A 136 -19.08 4.21 7.81
C LEU A 136 -19.24 3.50 9.15
N SER A 137 -19.18 4.30 10.22
CA SER A 137 -19.33 3.78 11.58
C SER A 137 -20.74 3.23 11.86
N ASP A 138 -21.77 3.76 11.20
CA ASP A 138 -23.17 3.31 11.34
C ASP A 138 -23.43 1.96 10.66
N THR A 139 -22.69 1.65 9.60
CA THR A 139 -22.67 0.31 8.98
C THR A 139 -21.79 -0.69 9.74
N ALA A 140 -21.17 -0.26 10.85
CA ALA A 140 -20.20 -1.05 11.62
C ALA A 140 -19.11 -1.67 10.74
N SER A 141 -18.61 -0.88 9.78
CA SER A 141 -17.63 -1.32 8.80
C SER A 141 -16.21 -0.99 9.25
N ASP A 142 -15.29 -1.89 8.95
CA ASP A 142 -13.87 -1.55 8.85
C ASP A 142 -13.63 -0.68 7.62
N TYR A 143 -12.48 0.02 7.58
CA TYR A 143 -12.20 0.86 6.42
C TYR A 143 -10.73 1.16 6.20
N VAL A 144 -10.43 1.50 4.94
CA VAL A 144 -9.24 2.24 4.52
C VAL A 144 -9.65 3.66 4.14
N GLU A 145 -8.94 4.64 4.68
CA GLU A 145 -9.13 6.07 4.43
C GLU A 145 -7.82 6.68 3.91
N PHE A 146 -7.94 7.67 3.02
CA PHE A 146 -6.82 8.32 2.37
C PHE A 146 -6.85 9.83 2.66
N SER A 147 -5.69 10.43 2.92
CA SER A 147 -5.62 11.86 3.21
C SER A 147 -4.37 12.54 2.67
N ASN A 148 -4.57 13.70 2.05
CA ASN A 148 -3.50 14.61 1.64
C ASN A 148 -3.00 15.51 2.77
N PHE A 149 -3.54 15.35 3.98
CA PHE A 149 -3.20 16.13 5.16
C PHE A 149 -2.85 15.23 6.34
N ARG A 150 -2.16 15.78 7.34
CA ARG A 150 -1.90 15.06 8.60
C ARG A 150 -3.19 14.69 9.35
N THR A 151 -4.27 15.41 9.07
CA THR A 151 -5.62 15.18 9.59
C THR A 151 -6.47 14.38 8.59
N VAL A 152 -7.76 14.22 8.89
CA VAL A 152 -8.72 13.60 7.96
C VAL A 152 -8.92 14.49 6.73
N ASP A 153 -8.94 13.87 5.54
CA ASP A 153 -9.36 14.46 4.28
C ASP A 153 -10.71 13.83 3.90
N ARG A 154 -11.71 14.65 3.59
CA ARG A 154 -13.06 14.17 3.22
C ARG A 154 -13.27 14.06 1.72
N LYS A 155 -12.24 14.37 0.92
CA LYS A 155 -12.30 14.35 -0.55
C LYS A 155 -12.34 12.93 -1.11
N ILE A 156 -11.65 11.98 -0.46
CA ILE A 156 -11.56 10.60 -0.89
C ILE A 156 -12.49 9.75 0.00
N PRO A 157 -13.43 8.98 -0.58
CA PRO A 157 -14.32 8.12 0.20
C PRO A 157 -13.53 7.02 0.92
N ARG A 158 -14.14 6.46 1.96
CA ARG A 158 -13.64 5.26 2.62
C ARG A 158 -13.87 4.02 1.76
N HIS A 159 -13.02 3.03 1.97
CA HIS A 159 -13.02 1.79 1.21
C HIS A 159 -13.10 0.56 2.13
N CYS A 160 -13.96 -0.39 1.77
CA CYS A 160 -14.24 -1.64 2.49
C CYS A 160 -15.07 -2.57 1.59
N GLY A 161 -15.12 -3.86 1.92
CA GLY A 161 -15.91 -4.88 1.24
C GLY A 161 -15.70 -4.88 -0.28
N ASN A 162 -16.79 -4.65 -1.01
CA ASN A 162 -16.77 -4.59 -2.47
C ASN A 162 -16.40 -3.21 -3.03
N LEU A 163 -16.31 -2.15 -2.20
CA LEU A 163 -15.83 -0.83 -2.62
C LEU A 163 -14.30 -0.80 -2.57
N ARG A 164 -13.67 -1.57 -3.47
CA ARG A 164 -12.23 -1.79 -3.50
C ARG A 164 -11.52 -0.63 -4.22
N PRO A 165 -10.48 -0.01 -3.63
CA PRO A 165 -9.66 0.94 -4.34
C PRO A 165 -8.79 0.18 -5.35
N THR A 166 -8.66 0.68 -6.58
CA THR A 166 -7.71 0.12 -7.55
C THR A 166 -6.43 0.93 -7.56
N LYS A 167 -6.53 2.23 -7.85
CA LYS A 167 -5.41 3.18 -7.88
C LYS A 167 -5.80 4.47 -7.18
N ILE A 168 -4.92 4.96 -6.31
CA ILE A 168 -5.09 6.20 -5.56
C ILE A 168 -3.82 7.04 -5.73
N GLU A 169 -3.97 8.33 -5.98
CA GLU A 169 -2.89 9.29 -6.16
C GLU A 169 -3.03 10.43 -5.14
N SER A 170 -1.90 10.88 -4.57
CA SER A 170 -1.87 12.07 -3.72
C SER A 170 -1.94 13.37 -4.53
N ASP A 171 -2.45 14.43 -3.91
CA ASP A 171 -2.48 15.77 -4.47
C ASP A 171 -1.07 16.41 -4.49
N ALA A 172 -0.20 16.02 -3.55
CA ALA A 172 1.15 16.58 -3.35
C ALA A 172 2.14 15.54 -2.79
N ASP A 173 3.22 16.01 -2.16
CA ASP A 173 4.34 15.25 -1.62
C ASP A 173 4.06 14.55 -0.28
N PHE A 174 2.88 14.76 0.30
CA PHE A 174 2.44 14.03 1.50
C PHE A 174 1.20 13.20 1.23
N PHE A 175 1.19 11.99 1.78
CA PHE A 175 0.00 11.15 1.77
C PHE A 175 -0.10 10.28 3.01
N ARG A 176 -1.31 10.14 3.55
CA ARG A 176 -1.62 9.25 4.67
C ARG A 176 -2.65 8.22 4.24
N VAL A 177 -2.32 6.95 4.44
CA VAL A 177 -3.28 5.84 4.40
C VAL A 177 -3.57 5.44 5.83
N SER A 178 -4.84 5.35 6.20
CA SER A 178 -5.29 4.89 7.51
C SER A 178 -6.13 3.63 7.35
N PHE A 179 -5.76 2.57 8.06
CA PHE A 179 -6.58 1.38 8.23
C PHE A 179 -7.20 1.41 9.62
N LYS A 180 -8.50 1.14 9.72
CA LYS A 180 -9.20 1.02 11.00
C LYS A 180 -10.13 -0.18 10.99
N SER A 181 -9.95 -1.07 11.97
CA SER A 181 -10.87 -2.16 12.27
C SER A 181 -11.70 -1.88 13.53
N ASN A 182 -12.90 -2.45 13.58
CA ASN A 182 -13.82 -2.39 14.70
C ASN A 182 -13.72 -3.68 15.55
N ASP A 183 -14.65 -3.88 16.49
CA ASP A 183 -14.60 -5.00 17.44
C ASP A 183 -15.25 -6.30 16.93
N LYS A 184 -15.78 -6.31 15.71
CA LYS A 184 -16.55 -7.42 15.13
C LYS A 184 -16.11 -7.71 13.71
N PHE A 185 -16.18 -8.99 13.38
CA PHE A 185 -15.78 -9.54 12.10
C PHE A 185 -14.35 -9.12 11.74
N ASP A 186 -13.80 -9.72 10.69
CA ASP A 186 -12.47 -9.42 10.21
C ASP A 186 -12.36 -9.98 8.78
N GLY A 187 -11.24 -9.64 8.15
CA GLY A 187 -10.87 -10.11 6.83
C GLY A 187 -9.37 -10.30 6.76
N THR A 188 -8.90 -10.75 5.61
CA THR A 188 -7.46 -10.96 5.38
C THR A 188 -6.71 -9.67 5.06
N GLY A 189 -7.43 -8.55 4.89
CA GLY A 189 -6.86 -7.22 4.82
C GLY A 189 -6.43 -6.83 3.41
N PHE A 190 -5.32 -6.09 3.28
CA PHE A 190 -4.86 -5.64 1.98
C PHE A 190 -3.35 -5.76 1.83
N GLU A 191 -2.91 -5.82 0.57
CA GLU A 191 -1.54 -5.58 0.15
C GLU A 191 -1.55 -4.57 -1.00
N ALA A 192 -0.71 -3.56 -0.90
CA ALA A 192 -0.62 -2.49 -1.87
C ALA A 192 0.83 -2.16 -2.22
N PHE A 193 1.04 -1.76 -3.47
CA PHE A 193 2.27 -1.21 -3.97
C PHE A 193 2.21 0.32 -3.91
N TYR A 194 3.30 0.97 -3.53
CA TYR A 194 3.45 2.42 -3.57
C TYR A 194 4.65 2.82 -4.43
N GLN A 195 4.57 4.00 -5.04
CA GLN A 195 5.68 4.62 -5.75
C GLN A 195 5.64 6.15 -5.61
N PHE A 196 6.77 6.75 -5.29
CA PHE A 196 7.01 8.18 -5.42
C PHE A 196 7.37 8.48 -6.87
N ARG A 197 6.63 9.40 -7.51
CA ARG A 197 6.88 9.81 -8.90
C ARG A 197 7.02 11.31 -8.98
N ASN A 198 7.98 11.77 -9.77
CA ASN A 198 8.08 13.18 -10.14
C ASN A 198 6.82 13.59 -10.92
N ASN A 199 6.17 14.64 -10.44
CA ASN A 199 5.11 15.35 -11.10
C ASN A 199 5.64 16.74 -11.51
N PRO A 200 6.38 16.83 -12.63
CA PRO A 200 6.95 18.09 -13.06
C PRO A 200 5.84 19.09 -13.35
N ASP A 201 5.98 20.31 -12.82
CA ASP A 201 5.00 21.36 -13.05
C ASP A 201 4.92 21.68 -14.57
N PRO A 202 3.71 21.67 -15.16
CA PRO A 202 3.52 21.98 -16.58
C PRO A 202 4.16 23.30 -17.03
N PHE A 203 4.26 24.29 -16.13
CA PHE A 203 4.88 25.58 -16.45
C PHE A 203 6.40 25.47 -16.55
N THR A 204 7.06 24.72 -15.65
CA THR A 204 8.50 24.47 -15.72
C THR A 204 8.88 23.64 -16.95
N VAL A 205 8.08 22.63 -17.30
CA VAL A 205 8.29 21.84 -18.53
C VAL A 205 8.25 22.72 -19.78
N ARG A 206 7.24 23.61 -19.88
CA ARG A 206 7.12 24.55 -21.01
C ARG A 206 8.29 25.52 -21.11
N GLN A 207 8.80 26.02 -19.98
CA GLN A 207 9.97 26.90 -19.97
C GLN A 207 11.24 26.16 -20.44
N VAL A 208 11.46 24.94 -19.96
CA VAL A 208 12.62 24.12 -20.39
C VAL A 208 12.53 23.80 -21.88
N SER A 209 11.35 23.41 -22.40
CA SER A 209 11.14 23.18 -23.83
C SER A 209 11.40 24.44 -24.67
N ALA A 210 10.99 25.62 -24.19
CA ALA A 210 11.22 26.88 -24.88
C ALA A 210 12.72 27.28 -24.89
N VAL A 211 13.45 27.02 -23.81
CA VAL A 211 14.89 27.27 -23.73
C VAL A 211 15.68 26.31 -24.63
N GLN A 212 15.30 25.02 -24.65
CA GLN A 212 15.91 24.02 -25.53
C GLN A 212 15.72 24.37 -27.01
N ASN A 213 14.52 24.84 -27.39
CA ASN A 213 14.24 25.30 -28.75
C ASN A 213 15.04 26.56 -29.13
N LYS A 214 15.30 27.47 -28.19
CA LYS A 214 16.17 28.64 -28.43
C LYS A 214 17.63 28.26 -28.62
N GLN A 215 18.14 27.25 -27.91
CA GLN A 215 19.51 26.77 -28.09
C GLN A 215 19.70 26.02 -29.42
N ASN A 216 18.69 25.26 -29.87
CA ASN A 216 18.73 24.60 -31.18
C ASN A 216 18.60 25.58 -32.35
N ALA A 217 17.84 26.67 -32.18
CA ALA A 217 17.70 27.72 -33.21
C ALA A 217 19.00 28.50 -33.47
N HIS A 218 19.95 28.52 -32.53
CA HIS A 218 21.22 29.23 -32.70
C HIS A 218 22.32 28.42 -33.41
N ARG A 219 22.08 27.14 -33.74
CA ARG A 219 23.09 26.25 -34.36
C ARG A 219 22.93 26.05 -35.87
N SER A 220 21.90 26.64 -36.49
CA SER A 220 21.67 26.57 -37.93
C SER A 220 21.84 27.94 -38.58
N SER A 221 23.08 28.31 -38.91
CA SER A 221 23.37 29.40 -39.86
C SER A 221 24.11 28.79 -41.05
N PRO A 222 23.52 28.70 -42.25
CA PRO A 222 24.29 28.37 -43.44
C PRO A 222 25.04 29.62 -43.89
N VAL A 223 26.35 29.49 -44.06
CA VAL A 223 27.23 30.49 -44.66
C VAL A 223 26.74 30.78 -46.08
N THR A 224 26.48 32.05 -46.37
CA THR A 224 26.15 32.59 -47.68
C THR A 224 27.31 32.37 -48.66
N ALA A 225 27.12 31.51 -49.66
CA ALA A 225 28.02 31.40 -50.80
C ALA A 225 27.68 32.52 -51.81
N MET A 226 28.57 33.51 -51.92
CA MET A 226 28.49 34.62 -52.87
C MET A 226 28.79 34.12 -54.29
N LEU A 227 27.88 34.42 -55.21
CA LEU A 227 28.07 34.34 -56.66
C LEU A 227 28.75 35.62 -57.18
N SER A 228 29.85 35.51 -57.93
CA SER A 228 30.08 36.31 -59.16
C SER A 228 31.34 35.90 -59.95
N LEU A 229 31.10 35.38 -61.17
CA LEU A 229 31.71 35.69 -62.48
C LEU A 229 33.21 36.05 -62.60
N VAL A 230 33.95 35.25 -63.38
CA VAL A 230 34.82 35.75 -64.47
C VAL A 230 34.76 34.78 -65.67
N LEU A 231 34.69 35.38 -66.86
CA LEU A 231 34.46 34.86 -68.22
C LEU A 231 35.76 34.36 -68.91
N LEU A 232 35.58 33.58 -70.00
CA LEU A 232 36.42 33.47 -71.23
C LEU A 232 37.73 32.63 -71.15
N TRP A 233 38.16 31.76 -72.10
CA TRP A 233 37.89 31.50 -73.53
C TRP A 233 38.42 30.08 -73.94
N LEU A 234 37.89 29.51 -75.06
CA LEU A 234 38.56 28.73 -76.16
C LEU A 234 39.16 27.31 -75.83
N LEU A 235 39.04 26.22 -76.62
CA LEU A 235 38.92 25.94 -78.08
C LEU A 235 38.56 24.45 -78.37
N VAL A 236 37.95 24.19 -79.56
CA VAL A 236 38.13 23.05 -80.53
C VAL A 236 37.62 21.65 -80.09
N ALA A 237 36.59 21.03 -80.70
CA ALA A 237 36.29 20.54 -82.08
C ALA A 237 36.80 19.10 -82.39
N ASP A 238 35.90 18.31 -83.01
CA ASP A 238 36.02 16.96 -83.63
C ASP A 238 36.42 15.78 -82.69
N HIS A 239 35.74 14.63 -82.61
CA HIS A 239 35.07 13.77 -83.61
C HIS A 239 33.97 12.91 -82.94
#